data_AF-A0A352N9B7-F1
#
_entry.id   AF-A0A352N9B7-F1
#
_cell.length_a   1.000
_cell.length_b   1.000
_cell.length_c   1.000
_cell.angle_alpha   90.00
_cell.angle_beta   90.00
_cell.angle_gamma   90.00
#
_symmetry.space_group_name_H-M   'P 1'
#
loop_
_entity.id
_entity.type
_entity.pdbx_description
1 polymer ?
#
loop_
_entity_poly.entity_id
_entity_poly.type
_entity_poly.pdbx_seq_one_letter_code
_entity_poly.pdbx_strand_id
1 'polypeptide(L)'
;MHIIMPQAILLFMRQPNGFLAHGGLRLKPAALITARYVNIASGLVRKIVKEIRMAHKAKQSLNSNYIQKNNKPLYMATVKRFKNWGSAVKAAGIDYDGIRLRRKMSRSDVKREILELYRRKIDLAYPNMRRKYQYLLASGMKKLGNGSWVKARKRCGIKINYRLPRKLS
;
A
#
# COMPACT_ATOMS: atom_id res chain seq x y z
N MET A 1 19.54 5.88 12.64
CA MET A 1 18.46 6.59 11.91
C MET A 1 17.25 5.68 11.74
N HIS A 2 16.38 5.65 12.75
CA HIS A 2 15.05 5.05 12.69
C HIS A 2 14.11 6.05 13.35
N ILE A 3 13.21 6.69 12.60
CA ILE A 3 12.15 7.50 13.21
C ILE A 3 11.08 6.51 13.66
N ILE A 4 11.30 5.94 14.84
CA ILE A 4 10.30 5.22 15.61
C ILE A 4 9.28 6.27 16.05
N MET A 5 8.05 6.14 15.57
CA MET A 5 6.93 6.92 16.10
C MET A 5 6.71 6.45 17.56
N PRO A 6 6.73 7.34 18.57
CA PRO A 6 6.54 6.91 19.95
C PRO A 6 5.09 6.45 20.16
N GLN A 7 4.91 5.37 20.93
CA GLN A 7 3.60 4.78 21.27
C GLN A 7 2.70 5.66 22.17
N ALA A 8 2.97 6.96 22.28
CA ALA A 8 2.25 7.89 23.15
C ALA A 8 0.82 8.26 22.66
N ILE A 9 0.35 7.69 21.56
CA ILE A 9 -0.96 8.04 20.98
C ILE A 9 -2.13 7.27 21.63
N LEU A 10 -1.88 6.23 22.44
CA LEU A 10 -2.95 5.38 22.98
C LEU A 10 -3.35 5.65 24.45
N LEU A 11 -2.73 6.58 25.17
CA LEU A 11 -2.90 6.68 26.63
C LEU A 11 -3.77 7.85 27.16
N PHE A 12 -4.57 8.52 26.33
CA PHE A 12 -5.40 9.65 26.82
C PHE A 12 -6.89 9.60 26.47
N MET A 13 -7.43 8.44 26.12
CA MET A 13 -8.87 8.27 25.86
C MET A 13 -9.48 7.17 26.75
N ARG A 14 -9.21 7.23 28.06
CA ARG A 14 -10.00 6.48 29.05
C ARG A 14 -10.04 7.22 30.39
N GLN A 15 -10.95 8.17 30.51
CA GLN A 15 -11.65 8.46 31.76
C GLN A 15 -13.09 8.85 31.40
N PRO A 16 -14.07 7.96 31.61
CA PRO A 16 -15.45 8.39 31.76
C PRO A 16 -15.64 8.88 33.21
N ASN A 17 -16.34 10.00 33.35
CA ASN A 17 -16.94 10.55 34.58
C ASN A 17 -16.17 11.68 35.28
N GLY A 18 -16.64 12.91 35.02
CA GLY A 18 -16.91 13.95 36.01
C GLY A 18 -15.72 14.62 36.68
N PHE A 19 -15.45 15.88 36.32
CA PHE A 19 -15.44 17.01 37.27
C PHE A 19 -15.23 18.33 36.49
N LEU A 20 -16.12 19.30 36.72
CA LEU A 20 -15.93 20.70 36.32
C LEU A 20 -14.91 21.34 37.27
N ALA A 21 -13.92 22.05 36.73
CA ALA A 21 -13.14 23.00 37.50
C ALA A 21 -12.84 24.23 36.64
N HIS A 22 -13.43 25.37 37.03
CA HIS A 22 -13.00 26.70 36.64
C HIS A 22 -11.55 26.92 37.11
N GLY A 23 -10.67 27.35 36.20
CA GLY A 23 -9.29 27.73 36.51
C GLY A 23 -8.35 27.45 35.35
N GLY A 24 -7.77 28.50 34.77
CA GLY A 24 -6.94 28.44 33.56
C GLY A 24 -5.77 27.47 33.67
N LEU A 25 -5.93 26.26 33.14
CA LEU A 25 -4.82 25.32 32.98
C LEU A 25 -3.88 25.78 31.87
N ARG A 26 -2.75 26.37 32.26
CA ARG A 26 -1.60 26.58 31.38
C ARG A 26 -1.02 25.20 31.02
N LEU A 27 -1.35 24.70 29.83
CA LEU A 27 -0.81 23.44 29.32
C LEU A 27 0.73 23.47 29.36
N LYS A 28 1.36 22.40 29.87
CA LYS A 28 2.83 22.25 29.87
C LYS A 28 3.37 22.35 28.42
N PRO A 29 4.57 22.89 28.17
CA PRO A 29 5.10 23.12 26.81
C PRO A 29 5.05 21.88 25.89
N ALA A 30 5.32 20.69 26.43
CA ALA A 30 5.25 19.42 25.68
C ALA A 30 3.82 19.02 25.26
N ALA A 31 2.81 19.38 26.07
CA ALA A 31 1.40 19.15 25.75
C ALA A 31 0.90 20.11 24.66
N LEU A 32 1.36 21.37 24.67
CA LEU A 32 1.09 22.33 23.59
C LEU A 32 1.71 21.92 22.25
N ILE A 33 2.93 21.39 22.27
CA ILE A 33 3.59 20.86 21.07
C ILE A 33 2.81 19.66 20.53
N THR A 34 2.38 18.74 21.40
CA THR A 34 1.58 17.58 21.02
C THR A 34 0.22 17.97 20.45
N ALA A 35 -0.51 18.86 21.13
CA ALA A 35 -1.82 19.35 20.68
C ALA A 35 -1.72 20.10 19.34
N ARG A 36 -0.71 20.97 19.18
CA ARG A 36 -0.41 21.65 17.92
C ARG A 36 -0.05 20.65 16.82
N TYR A 37 0.71 19.61 17.12
CA TYR A 37 1.07 18.56 16.16
C TYR A 37 -0.13 17.74 15.72
N VAL A 38 -1.01 17.34 16.64
CA VAL A 38 -2.26 16.61 16.35
C VAL A 38 -3.20 17.48 15.52
N ASN A 39 -3.35 18.76 15.86
CA ASN A 39 -4.20 19.68 15.11
C ASN A 39 -3.65 19.92 13.69
N ILE A 40 -2.35 20.19 13.54
CA ILE A 40 -1.68 20.31 12.22
C ILE A 40 -1.77 19.01 11.42
N ALA A 41 -1.60 17.85 12.07
CA ALA A 41 -1.76 16.55 11.42
C ALA A 41 -3.19 16.36 10.91
N SER A 42 -4.20 16.72 11.72
CA SER A 42 -5.62 16.65 11.35
C SER A 42 -5.98 17.62 10.21
N GLY A 43 -5.43 18.83 10.22
CA GLY A 43 -5.65 19.85 9.20
C GLY A 43 -5.02 19.48 7.88
N LEU A 44 -3.77 18.99 7.91
CA LEU A 44 -3.07 18.54 6.70
C LEU A 44 -3.70 17.29 6.10
N VAL A 45 -4.16 16.34 6.93
CA VAL A 45 -4.91 15.16 6.47
C VAL A 45 -6.18 15.58 5.74
N ARG A 46 -6.96 16.50 6.32
CA ARG A 46 -8.17 17.05 5.68
C ARG A 46 -7.85 17.75 4.35
N LYS A 47 -6.78 18.55 4.31
CA LYS A 47 -6.32 19.24 3.09
C LYS A 47 -5.95 18.24 1.98
N ILE A 48 -5.18 17.21 2.30
CA ILE A 48 -4.79 16.15 1.34
C ILE A 48 -6.02 15.45 0.76
N VAL A 49 -6.97 15.05 1.61
CA VAL A 49 -8.21 14.39 1.15
C VAL A 49 -9.02 15.32 0.24
N LYS A 50 -9.14 16.60 0.59
CA LYS A 50 -9.81 17.60 -0.24
C LYS A 50 -9.14 17.75 -1.60
N GLU A 51 -7.83 17.87 -1.66
CA GLU A 51 -7.08 17.96 -2.93
C GLU A 51 -7.25 16.73 -3.82
N ILE A 52 -7.22 15.52 -3.24
CA ILE A 52 -7.47 14.28 -3.98
C ILE A 52 -8.88 14.27 -4.58
N ARG A 53 -9.90 14.68 -3.81
CA ARG A 53 -11.29 14.78 -4.29
C ARG A 53 -11.45 15.81 -5.40
N MET A 54 -10.78 16.96 -5.30
CA MET A 54 -10.81 17.99 -6.34
C MET A 54 -10.16 17.48 -7.63
N ALA A 55 -9.00 16.83 -7.55
CA ALA A 55 -8.35 16.20 -8.70
C ALA A 55 -9.23 15.11 -9.34
N HIS A 56 -9.93 14.31 -8.52
CA HIS A 56 -10.90 13.32 -9.01
C HIS A 56 -12.05 13.98 -9.79
N LYS A 57 -12.66 15.02 -9.21
CA LYS A 57 -13.77 15.76 -9.83
C LYS A 57 -13.35 16.42 -11.14
N ALA A 58 -12.11 16.90 -11.22
CA ALA A 58 -11.51 17.46 -12.43
C ALA A 58 -11.11 16.39 -13.48
N LYS A 59 -11.44 15.11 -13.26
CA LYS A 59 -11.05 13.97 -14.10
C LYS A 59 -9.53 13.86 -14.33
N GLN A 60 -8.72 14.40 -13.43
CA GLN A 60 -7.27 14.26 -13.50
C GLN A 60 -6.88 12.84 -13.12
N SER A 61 -5.81 12.34 -13.74
CA SER A 61 -5.31 11.00 -13.46
C SER A 61 -4.81 10.89 -12.02
N LEU A 62 -5.49 10.12 -11.17
CA LEU A 62 -5.06 9.85 -9.79
C LEU A 62 -4.03 8.72 -9.66
N ASN A 63 -3.49 8.20 -10.77
CA ASN A 63 -2.44 7.19 -10.67
C ASN A 63 -1.19 7.80 -10.00
N SER A 64 -0.48 7.00 -9.19
CA SER A 64 0.60 7.52 -8.33
C SER A 64 1.77 8.11 -9.13
N ASN A 65 2.04 7.58 -10.32
CA ASN A 65 3.13 8.03 -11.18
C ASN A 65 2.83 9.42 -11.78
N TYR A 66 1.58 9.63 -12.22
CA TYR A 66 1.13 10.92 -12.71
C TYR A 66 1.25 11.99 -11.62
N ILE A 67 0.74 11.73 -10.42
CA ILE A 67 0.79 12.71 -9.33
C ILE A 67 2.23 12.95 -8.87
N GLN A 68 3.09 11.92 -8.83
CA GLN A 68 4.50 12.11 -8.50
C GLN A 68 5.23 13.06 -9.48
N LYS A 69 4.84 13.04 -10.77
CA LYS A 69 5.41 13.91 -11.80
C LYS A 69 4.80 15.31 -11.81
N ASN A 70 3.48 15.42 -11.66
CA ASN A 70 2.75 16.66 -11.86
C ASN A 70 2.44 17.42 -10.55
N ASN A 71 2.46 16.74 -9.41
CA ASN A 71 2.22 17.34 -8.09
C ASN A 71 3.00 16.59 -6.99
N LYS A 72 4.34 16.72 -7.05
CA LYS A 72 5.28 16.10 -6.09
C LYS A 72 5.02 16.53 -4.63
N PRO A 73 4.69 17.80 -4.31
CA PRO A 73 4.39 18.20 -2.94
C PRO A 73 3.21 17.44 -2.34
N LEU A 74 2.10 17.32 -3.07
CA LEU A 74 0.93 16.54 -2.64
C LEU A 74 1.29 15.07 -2.44
N TYR A 75 2.06 14.47 -3.36
CA TYR A 75 2.52 13.09 -3.21
C TYR A 75 3.34 12.89 -1.92
N MET A 76 4.31 13.77 -1.64
CA MET A 76 5.17 13.65 -0.45
C MET A 76 4.40 13.86 0.85
N ALA A 77 3.51 14.86 0.90
CA ALA A 77 2.63 15.07 2.04
C ALA A 77 1.73 13.85 2.29
N THR A 78 1.23 13.25 1.22
CA THR A 78 0.42 12.03 1.26
C THR A 78 1.20 10.84 1.81
N VAL A 79 2.39 10.55 1.29
CA VAL A 79 3.23 9.44 1.78
C VAL A 79 3.60 9.64 3.26
N LYS A 80 3.87 10.89 3.67
CA LYS A 80 4.19 11.20 5.07
C LYS A 80 3.03 10.91 6.03
N ARG A 81 1.79 11.22 5.64
CA ARG A 81 0.60 11.08 6.51
C ARG A 81 -0.11 9.73 6.38
N PHE A 82 -0.26 9.22 5.17
CA PHE A 82 -1.02 8.00 4.85
C PHE A 82 -0.14 6.79 4.53
N LYS A 83 1.19 6.92 4.63
CA LYS A 83 2.22 5.91 4.30
C LYS A 83 2.33 5.56 2.82
N ASN A 84 1.25 5.62 2.05
CA ASN A 84 1.24 5.43 0.61
C ASN A 84 0.08 6.18 -0.03
N TRP A 85 0.23 6.50 -1.32
CA TRP A 85 -0.77 7.23 -2.12
C TRP A 85 -2.15 6.55 -2.14
N GLY A 86 -2.17 5.23 -2.35
CA GLY A 86 -3.43 4.49 -2.45
C GLY A 86 -4.28 4.53 -1.18
N SER A 87 -3.65 4.51 0.00
CA SER A 87 -4.37 4.67 1.27
C SER A 87 -5.08 6.02 1.39
N ALA A 88 -4.47 7.09 0.89
CA ALA A 88 -5.11 8.41 0.90
C ALA A 88 -6.25 8.52 -0.11
N VAL A 89 -6.11 7.91 -1.29
CA VAL A 89 -7.19 7.86 -2.29
C VAL A 89 -8.39 7.06 -1.75
N LYS A 90 -8.14 5.92 -1.09
CA LYS A 90 -9.19 5.16 -0.40
C LYS A 90 -9.84 5.97 0.74
N ALA A 91 -9.04 6.69 1.54
CA ALA A 91 -9.56 7.59 2.58
C ALA A 91 -10.38 8.76 2.00
N ALA A 92 -10.15 9.14 0.74
CA ALA A 92 -10.98 10.10 0.02
C ALA A 92 -12.32 9.53 -0.46
N GLY A 93 -12.55 8.23 -0.31
CA GLY A 93 -13.76 7.51 -0.75
C GLY A 93 -13.71 7.05 -2.20
N ILE A 94 -12.51 6.97 -2.79
CA ILE A 94 -12.33 6.61 -4.20
C ILE A 94 -11.74 5.21 -4.28
N ASP A 95 -12.30 4.35 -5.14
CA ASP A 95 -11.71 3.04 -5.41
C ASP A 95 -10.38 3.18 -6.17
N TYR A 96 -9.30 3.04 -5.43
CA TYR A 96 -7.96 3.14 -6.00
C TYR A 96 -7.53 1.88 -6.77
N ASP A 97 -8.14 0.73 -6.51
CA ASP A 97 -7.70 -0.52 -7.13
C ASP A 97 -8.04 -0.54 -8.63
N GLY A 98 -9.15 0.10 -9.04
CA GLY A 98 -9.47 0.37 -10.45
C GLY A 98 -8.64 1.47 -11.12
N ILE A 99 -8.02 2.38 -10.36
CA ILE A 99 -7.22 3.51 -10.88
C ILE A 99 -5.75 3.12 -11.09
N ARG A 100 -5.27 2.14 -10.34
CA ARG A 100 -3.84 1.83 -10.28
C ARG A 100 -3.38 1.04 -11.50
N LEU A 101 -2.50 1.65 -12.30
CA LEU A 101 -1.94 1.04 -13.52
C LEU A 101 -1.18 -0.29 -13.31
N ARG A 102 -0.60 -0.52 -12.13
CA ARG A 102 0.09 -1.79 -11.80
C ARG A 102 -0.74 -2.54 -10.76
N ARG A 103 -1.14 -3.78 -11.02
CA ARG A 103 -1.85 -4.65 -10.05
C ARG A 103 -1.06 -4.83 -8.75
N LYS A 104 -1.67 -4.83 -7.56
CA LYS A 104 -0.97 -5.18 -6.30
C LYS A 104 -1.19 -6.66 -6.06
N MET A 105 -0.13 -7.45 -5.99
CA MET A 105 -0.26 -8.84 -5.54
C MET A 105 0.26 -8.96 -4.12
N SER A 106 -0.56 -9.42 -3.19
CA SER A 106 -0.07 -9.93 -1.90
C SER A 106 0.67 -11.26 -2.08
N ARG A 107 1.29 -11.78 -1.02
CA ARG A 107 1.90 -13.13 -1.06
C ARG A 107 0.87 -14.22 -1.39
N SER A 108 -0.35 -14.10 -0.85
CA SER A 108 -1.45 -15.02 -1.11
C SER A 108 -1.96 -14.91 -2.55
N ASP A 109 -2.07 -13.70 -3.11
CA ASP A 109 -2.45 -13.52 -4.53
C ASP A 109 -1.46 -14.19 -5.48
N VAL A 110 -0.15 -14.00 -5.23
CA VAL A 110 0.90 -14.66 -6.00
C VAL A 110 0.78 -16.17 -5.92
N LYS A 111 0.61 -16.72 -4.71
CA LYS A 111 0.46 -18.17 -4.53
C LYS A 111 -0.78 -18.69 -5.26
N ARG A 112 -1.92 -17.99 -5.14
CA ARG A 112 -3.18 -18.35 -5.79
C ARG A 112 -3.03 -18.41 -7.31
N GLU A 113 -2.44 -17.38 -7.93
CA GLU A 113 -2.24 -17.35 -9.38
C GLU A 113 -1.27 -18.44 -9.87
N ILE A 114 -0.19 -18.71 -9.13
CA ILE A 114 0.73 -19.83 -9.48
C ILE A 114 -0.03 -21.16 -9.49
N LEU A 115 -0.86 -21.40 -8.47
CA LEU A 115 -1.67 -22.61 -8.36
C LEU A 115 -2.76 -22.67 -9.44
N GLU A 116 -3.32 -21.53 -9.83
CA GLU A 116 -4.30 -21.47 -10.92
C GLU A 116 -3.66 -21.85 -12.27
N LEU A 117 -2.49 -21.31 -12.59
CA LEU A 117 -1.74 -21.70 -13.80
C LEU A 117 -1.38 -23.20 -13.78
N TYR A 118 -1.02 -23.74 -12.62
CA TYR A 118 -0.76 -25.18 -12.45
C TYR A 118 -2.02 -26.02 -12.72
N ARG A 119 -3.17 -25.66 -12.13
CA ARG A 119 -4.46 -26.34 -12.36
C ARG A 119 -4.88 -26.31 -13.82
N ARG A 120 -4.61 -25.19 -14.50
CA ARG A 120 -4.88 -24.98 -15.93
C ARG A 120 -3.89 -25.69 -16.85
N LYS A 121 -2.95 -26.47 -16.31
CA LYS A 121 -1.90 -27.17 -17.07
C LYS A 121 -1.12 -26.21 -17.98
N ILE A 122 -0.73 -25.05 -17.44
CA ILE A 122 0.13 -24.08 -18.13
C ILE A 122 1.59 -24.36 -17.75
N ASP A 123 2.49 -24.33 -18.74
CA ASP A 123 3.93 -24.47 -18.53
C ASP A 123 4.46 -23.42 -17.53
N LEU A 124 4.99 -23.88 -16.39
CA LEU A 124 5.55 -23.01 -15.34
C LEU A 124 7.08 -22.91 -15.42
N ALA A 125 7.72 -23.48 -16.44
CA ALA A 125 9.14 -23.32 -16.67
C ALA A 125 9.49 -21.84 -16.89
N TYR A 126 10.67 -21.46 -16.44
CA TYR A 126 11.13 -20.07 -16.49
C TYR A 126 10.98 -19.39 -17.86
N PRO A 127 11.29 -20.04 -19.01
CA PRO A 127 11.10 -19.40 -20.32
C PRO A 127 9.64 -19.04 -20.62
N ASN A 128 8.68 -19.93 -20.33
CA ASN A 128 7.28 -19.63 -20.57
C ASN A 128 6.78 -18.53 -19.62
N MET A 129 7.16 -18.61 -18.34
CA MET A 129 6.82 -17.59 -17.35
C MET A 129 7.38 -16.22 -17.70
N ARG A 130 8.62 -16.16 -18.22
CA ARG A 130 9.25 -14.90 -18.66
C ARG A 130 8.53 -14.29 -19.85
N ARG A 131 8.12 -15.12 -20.81
CA ARG A 131 7.46 -14.67 -22.05
C ARG A 131 5.98 -14.27 -21.85
N LYS A 132 5.20 -15.08 -21.12
CA LYS A 132 3.74 -14.93 -21.04
C LYS A 132 3.24 -14.36 -19.71
N TYR A 133 4.02 -14.46 -18.64
CA TYR A 133 3.59 -14.16 -17.27
C TYR A 133 4.62 -13.33 -16.49
N GLN A 134 5.28 -12.38 -17.17
CA GLN A 134 6.43 -11.64 -16.62
C GLN A 134 6.14 -10.96 -15.27
N TYR A 135 4.94 -10.41 -15.10
CA TYR A 135 4.55 -9.76 -13.85
C TYR A 135 4.41 -10.74 -12.68
N LEU A 136 3.79 -11.90 -12.92
CA LEU A 136 3.65 -12.98 -11.94
C LEU A 136 5.02 -13.59 -11.62
N LEU A 137 5.87 -13.81 -12.62
CA LEU A 137 7.25 -14.27 -12.46
C LEU A 137 8.02 -13.34 -11.51
N ALA A 138 8.06 -12.04 -11.81
CA ALA A 138 8.75 -11.05 -10.99
C ALA A 138 8.19 -10.98 -9.56
N SER A 139 6.86 -11.00 -9.42
CA SER A 139 6.20 -11.00 -8.11
C SER A 139 6.49 -12.27 -7.31
N GLY A 140 6.48 -13.43 -7.96
CA GLY A 140 6.83 -14.73 -7.39
C GLY A 140 8.25 -14.77 -6.85
N MET A 141 9.23 -14.39 -7.68
CA MET A 141 10.63 -14.33 -7.29
C MET A 141 10.83 -13.40 -6.09
N LYS A 142 10.26 -12.20 -6.13
CA LYS A 142 10.41 -11.20 -5.06
C LYS A 142 9.75 -11.62 -3.75
N LYS A 143 8.52 -12.15 -3.79
CA LYS A 143 7.68 -12.31 -2.58
C LYS A 143 7.71 -13.72 -2.00
N LEU A 144 7.84 -14.73 -2.85
CA LEU A 144 7.83 -16.14 -2.46
C LEU A 144 9.19 -16.82 -2.70
N GLY A 145 9.98 -16.34 -3.65
CA GLY A 145 11.15 -17.05 -4.14
C GLY A 145 12.50 -16.62 -3.56
N ASN A 146 12.56 -15.55 -2.78
CA ASN A 146 13.81 -14.90 -2.38
C ASN A 146 14.75 -14.70 -3.59
N GLY A 147 14.20 -14.16 -4.70
CA GLY A 147 14.91 -13.95 -5.96
C GLY A 147 14.87 -15.12 -6.95
N SER A 148 14.39 -16.32 -6.56
CA SER A 148 14.39 -17.50 -7.44
C SER A 148 12.97 -17.97 -7.78
N TRP A 149 12.70 -18.16 -9.07
CA TRP A 149 11.41 -18.69 -9.53
C TRP A 149 11.21 -20.14 -9.10
N VAL A 150 12.27 -20.95 -9.14
CA VAL A 150 12.25 -22.34 -8.69
C VAL A 150 11.86 -22.41 -7.22
N LYS A 151 12.44 -21.55 -6.37
CA LYS A 151 12.05 -21.47 -4.94
C LYS A 151 10.60 -21.03 -4.78
N ALA A 152 10.13 -20.04 -5.54
CA ALA A 152 8.73 -19.59 -5.48
C ALA A 152 7.74 -20.72 -5.83
N ARG A 153 7.99 -21.44 -6.93
CA ARG A 153 7.21 -22.61 -7.37
C ARG A 153 7.22 -23.73 -6.31
N LYS A 154 8.40 -24.07 -5.79
CA LYS A 154 8.55 -25.08 -4.71
C LYS A 154 7.77 -24.70 -3.45
N ARG A 155 7.77 -23.42 -3.04
CA ARG A 155 6.96 -22.93 -1.90
C ARG A 155 5.45 -22.97 -2.16
N CYS A 156 5.03 -23.10 -3.42
CA CYS A 156 3.65 -23.38 -3.78
C CYS A 156 3.32 -24.88 -3.82
N GLY A 157 4.25 -25.77 -3.44
CA GLY A 157 4.06 -27.22 -3.43
C GLY A 157 4.38 -27.92 -4.76
N ILE A 158 4.65 -27.17 -5.82
CA ILE A 158 4.96 -27.71 -7.14
C ILE A 158 6.46 -28.02 -7.18
N LYS A 159 6.87 -29.28 -7.04
CA LYS A 159 8.30 -29.64 -6.91
C LYS A 159 9.02 -29.78 -8.26
N ILE A 160 8.32 -30.23 -9.30
CA ILE A 160 8.83 -30.41 -10.67
C ILE A 160 8.94 -29.09 -11.45
N ASN A 161 9.85 -29.00 -12.42
CA ASN A 161 10.01 -27.81 -13.29
C ASN A 161 8.68 -27.42 -13.97
N TYR A 162 7.83 -28.41 -14.26
CA TYR A 162 6.55 -28.25 -14.91
C TYR A 162 6.67 -27.61 -16.30
N ARG A 163 7.69 -28.05 -17.04
CA ARG A 163 7.87 -27.78 -18.46
C ARG A 163 6.95 -28.73 -19.22
N LEU A 164 6.06 -28.18 -20.03
CA LEU A 164 5.20 -28.96 -20.91
C LEU A 164 5.80 -29.03 -22.31
N PRO A 165 5.62 -30.14 -23.04
CA PRO A 165 6.07 -30.25 -24.42
C PRO A 165 5.43 -29.15 -25.27
N ARG A 166 6.20 -28.59 -26.22
CA ARG A 166 5.63 -27.67 -27.21
C ARG A 166 4.65 -28.49 -28.05
N LYS A 167 3.39 -28.07 -28.10
CA LYS A 167 2.49 -28.56 -29.15
C LYS A 167 3.10 -28.09 -30.48
N LEU A 168 3.53 -29.03 -31.31
CA LEU A 168 3.76 -28.77 -32.72
C LEU A 168 2.37 -28.44 -33.28
N SER A 169 2.17 -27.17 -33.65
CA SER A 169 0.96 -26.71 -34.34
C SER A 169 0.98 -27.16 -35.78
#